data_AF-A0A6P7FHD7-F1
#
_entry.id   AF-A0A6P7FHD7-F1
#
_cell.length_a   1.000
_cell.length_b   1.000
_cell.length_c   1.000
_cell.angle_alpha   90.00
_cell.angle_beta   90.00
_cell.angle_gamma   90.00
#
_symmetry.space_group_name_H-M   'P 1'
#
loop_
_entity.id
_entity.type
_entity.pdbx_description
1 polymer ?
#
loop_
_entity_poly.entity_id
_entity_poly.type
_entity_poly.pdbx_seq_one_letter_code
_entity_poly.pdbx_strand_id
1 'polypeptide(L)'
;MATQRDAGVFKPQKLLTPPPPETPPATSRSPFRVVDDLPVKKFVERKHLRTDRFEYERKGDDPGYIIIFNQETFYDKELGTRRGTRRDVNELTTCLQRLGFNIDKENILTDKTTEEVEQVLEKASQIDFTNYNCLILFFLSHGEELNFLHTKDGQILAKDIWLKFKDSPGLNGKPKMFVFQACKGENFTTVGNELPKSAVLTPSSTFSPDYLYDDLLIVHSSTEGNCAFRNQYTGSWFIQELCKNFTAYGRKDEVISLIIRVTKCVSNNFTKGKDPTTNLEYSNAKQMPFFISTLRKKFYLNRTKERDAILRIAETNEHILKTLVEIKTQLDHILANDDEKKHKK
;
A
#
# COMPACT_ATOMS: atom_id res chain seq x y z
N MET A 1 20.69 11.68 14.99
CA MET A 1 19.29 12.11 14.80
C MET A 1 18.99 12.06 13.31
N ALA A 2 18.06 11.18 12.92
CA ALA A 2 17.84 10.81 11.53
C ALA A 2 17.03 11.89 10.78
N THR A 3 17.71 12.76 10.04
CA THR A 3 17.07 13.68 9.09
C THR A 3 16.93 13.02 7.72
N GLN A 4 15.71 13.01 7.17
CA GLN A 4 15.46 12.61 5.78
C GLN A 4 16.27 13.48 4.82
N ARG A 5 17.10 12.87 3.97
CA ARG A 5 17.90 13.57 2.96
C ARG A 5 17.19 13.61 1.60
N ASP A 6 17.28 14.75 0.94
CA ASP A 6 16.76 14.97 -0.40
C ASP A 6 17.44 14.05 -1.42
N ALA A 7 16.66 13.22 -2.12
CA ALA A 7 17.11 12.57 -3.34
C ALA A 7 17.29 13.66 -4.41
N GLY A 8 18.52 13.83 -4.91
CA GLY A 8 18.86 14.79 -5.96
C GLY A 8 17.96 14.70 -7.20
N VAL A 9 17.96 15.76 -8.01
CA VAL A 9 17.05 15.96 -9.14
C VAL A 9 17.12 14.80 -10.14
N PHE A 10 15.98 14.14 -10.34
CA PHE A 10 15.76 13.14 -11.38
C PHE A 10 15.76 13.81 -12.76
N LYS A 11 16.62 13.37 -13.68
CA LYS A 11 16.45 13.61 -15.11
C LYS A 11 15.64 12.43 -15.69
N PRO A 12 14.34 12.59 -16.00
CA PRO A 12 13.63 11.58 -16.76
C PRO A 12 14.31 11.39 -18.12
N GLN A 13 14.33 10.16 -18.64
CA GLN A 13 14.63 9.92 -20.04
C GLN A 13 13.75 10.82 -20.90
N LYS A 14 14.35 11.50 -21.89
CA LYS A 14 13.63 12.29 -22.90
C LYS A 14 12.56 11.41 -23.55
N LEU A 15 11.31 11.58 -23.15
CA LEU A 15 10.17 11.26 -23.99
C LEU A 15 10.19 12.24 -25.16
N LEU A 16 10.09 11.73 -26.39
CA LEU A 16 9.82 12.53 -27.58
C LEU A 16 8.61 13.42 -27.30
N THR A 17 8.81 14.73 -27.32
CA THR A 17 7.74 15.70 -27.21
C THR A 17 6.86 15.61 -28.46
N PRO A 18 5.54 15.38 -28.35
CA PRO A 18 4.65 15.62 -29.47
C PRO A 18 4.67 17.13 -29.82
N PRO A 19 4.44 17.49 -31.10
CA PRO A 19 4.40 18.89 -31.51
C PRO A 19 3.32 19.64 -30.71
N PRO A 20 3.53 20.96 -30.46
CA PRO A 20 2.56 21.76 -29.74
C PRO A 20 1.21 21.75 -30.45
N PRO A 21 0.09 21.65 -29.71
CA PRO A 21 -1.23 21.77 -30.32
C PRO A 21 -1.39 23.18 -30.92
N GLU A 22 -1.91 23.24 -32.14
CA GLU A 22 -2.28 24.51 -32.78
C GLU A 22 -3.24 25.28 -31.89
N THR A 23 -3.01 26.59 -31.80
CA THR A 23 -3.79 27.50 -30.97
C THR A 23 -5.22 27.58 -31.51
N PRO A 24 -6.25 27.15 -30.76
CA PRO A 24 -7.62 27.31 -31.23
C PRO A 24 -8.01 28.80 -31.24
N PRO A 25 -8.81 29.26 -32.22
CA PRO A 25 -9.18 30.66 -32.34
C PRO A 25 -9.98 31.12 -31.12
N ALA A 26 -9.72 32.37 -30.70
CA ALA A 26 -10.34 32.99 -29.54
C ALA A 26 -11.86 33.06 -29.71
N THR A 27 -12.59 32.30 -28.88
CA THR A 27 -14.04 32.44 -28.72
C THR A 27 -14.34 33.11 -27.39
N SER A 28 -15.30 34.03 -27.42
CA SER A 28 -15.67 34.96 -26.35
C SER A 28 -15.99 34.26 -25.02
N ARG A 29 -15.38 34.75 -23.93
CA ARG A 29 -15.64 34.31 -22.55
C ARG A 29 -17.11 34.55 -22.18
N SER A 30 -17.88 33.49 -22.02
CA SER A 30 -19.07 33.50 -21.18
C SER A 30 -18.67 33.50 -19.71
N PRO A 31 -19.44 34.13 -18.81
CA PRO A 31 -19.11 34.16 -17.39
C PRO A 31 -19.19 32.75 -16.81
N PHE A 32 -18.12 32.33 -16.12
CA PHE A 32 -18.03 31.07 -15.40
C PHE A 32 -19.22 30.95 -14.43
N ARG A 33 -20.07 29.95 -14.64
CA ARG A 33 -20.99 29.48 -13.60
C ARG A 33 -20.16 28.91 -12.46
N VAL A 34 -20.27 29.51 -11.28
CA VAL A 34 -19.87 28.87 -10.02
C VAL A 34 -20.68 27.57 -9.93
N VAL A 35 -19.99 26.44 -9.99
CA VAL A 35 -20.62 25.14 -9.76
C VAL A 35 -20.80 25.06 -8.25
N ASP A 36 -22.05 25.11 -7.79
CA ASP A 36 -22.38 24.87 -6.38
C ASP A 36 -21.75 23.54 -5.92
N ASP A 37 -21.21 23.52 -4.69
CA ASP A 37 -20.61 22.36 -4.02
C ASP A 37 -21.66 21.26 -3.79
N LEU A 38 -22.06 20.57 -4.87
CA LEU A 38 -22.87 19.37 -4.78
C LEU A 38 -22.06 18.30 -4.02
N PRO A 39 -22.65 17.63 -3.03
CA PRO A 39 -21.95 16.61 -2.26
C PRO A 39 -21.43 15.53 -3.22
N VAL A 40 -20.10 15.32 -3.20
CA VAL A 40 -19.46 14.30 -4.03
C VAL A 40 -20.05 12.95 -3.67
N LYS A 41 -20.70 12.29 -4.64
CA LYS A 41 -21.34 10.99 -4.44
C LYS A 41 -20.28 9.97 -4.01
N LYS A 42 -20.38 9.49 -2.77
CA LYS A 42 -19.52 8.42 -2.24
C LYS A 42 -19.66 7.16 -3.09
N PHE A 43 -18.55 6.47 -3.30
CA PHE A 43 -18.53 5.18 -3.95
C PHE A 43 -19.16 4.13 -3.02
N VAL A 44 -19.95 3.23 -3.59
CA VAL A 44 -20.58 2.11 -2.88
C VAL A 44 -20.05 0.80 -3.44
N GLU A 45 -19.71 -0.12 -2.54
CA GLU A 45 -19.16 -1.43 -2.88
C GLU A 45 -20.09 -2.22 -3.80
N ARG A 46 -19.50 -2.90 -4.79
CA ARG A 46 -20.24 -3.65 -5.81
C ARG A 46 -20.52 -5.06 -5.30
N LYS A 47 -21.48 -5.18 -4.39
CA LYS A 47 -21.88 -6.45 -3.75
C LYS A 47 -22.36 -7.52 -4.73
N HIS A 48 -22.82 -7.13 -5.91
CA HIS A 48 -23.27 -8.05 -6.97
C HIS A 48 -22.11 -8.77 -7.69
N LEU A 49 -20.87 -8.32 -7.52
CA LEU A 49 -19.70 -8.97 -8.13
C LEU A 49 -19.19 -10.10 -7.23
N ARG A 50 -18.78 -11.20 -7.86
CA ARG A 50 -18.30 -12.41 -7.18
C ARG A 50 -17.00 -12.16 -6.43
N THR A 51 -16.73 -13.04 -5.46
CA THR A 51 -15.52 -13.05 -4.65
C THR A 51 -15.09 -14.50 -4.53
N ASP A 52 -13.82 -14.77 -4.78
CA ASP A 52 -13.28 -16.13 -4.64
C ASP A 52 -13.24 -16.58 -3.17
N ARG A 53 -13.27 -17.89 -2.92
CA ARG A 53 -13.23 -18.44 -1.55
C ARG A 53 -11.96 -18.06 -0.79
N PHE A 54 -10.85 -17.80 -1.50
CA PHE A 54 -9.58 -17.37 -0.93
C PHE A 54 -9.42 -15.84 -0.84
N GLU A 55 -10.48 -15.07 -1.08
CA GLU A 55 -10.50 -13.60 -0.97
C GLU A 55 -11.22 -13.12 0.29
N TYR A 56 -10.79 -11.98 0.83
CA TYR A 56 -11.56 -11.31 1.87
C TYR A 56 -12.93 -10.90 1.36
N GLU A 57 -13.96 -11.22 2.13
CA GLU A 57 -15.33 -10.83 1.81
C GLU A 57 -15.50 -9.33 1.96
N ARG A 58 -16.23 -8.72 1.02
CA ARG A 58 -16.56 -7.30 1.06
C ARG A 58 -18.07 -7.15 1.21
N LYS A 59 -18.54 -7.30 2.47
CA LYS A 59 -19.95 -7.29 2.88
C LYS A 59 -20.49 -5.89 3.22
N GLY A 60 -19.62 -4.98 3.61
CA GLY A 60 -19.95 -3.58 3.89
C GLY A 60 -20.19 -2.79 2.61
N ASP A 61 -20.90 -1.66 2.71
CA ASP A 61 -21.12 -0.74 1.59
C ASP A 61 -19.91 0.15 1.31
N ASP A 62 -19.05 0.40 2.29
CA ASP A 62 -17.85 1.22 2.10
C ASP A 62 -16.62 0.33 1.80
N PRO A 63 -15.86 0.61 0.71
CA PRO A 63 -14.68 -0.16 0.35
C PRO A 63 -13.59 -0.22 1.42
N GLY A 64 -13.53 0.74 2.34
CA GLY A 64 -12.60 0.72 3.47
C GLY A 64 -12.39 2.07 4.12
N TYR A 65 -12.08 2.04 5.42
CA TYR A 65 -11.76 3.22 6.20
C TYR A 65 -10.30 3.60 6.02
N ILE A 66 -10.03 4.86 5.62
CA ILE A 66 -8.68 5.35 5.33
C ILE A 66 -8.32 6.45 6.32
N ILE A 67 -7.14 6.35 6.94
CA ILE A 67 -6.54 7.41 7.78
C ILE A 67 -5.15 7.75 7.25
N ILE A 68 -4.83 9.04 7.14
CA ILE A 68 -3.51 9.51 6.71
C ILE A 68 -2.98 10.50 7.74
N PHE A 69 -1.94 10.10 8.48
CA PHE A 69 -1.13 11.01 9.27
C PHE A 69 0.04 11.51 8.43
N ASN A 70 0.14 12.83 8.29
CA ASN A 70 1.16 13.51 7.53
C ASN A 70 1.91 14.51 8.43
N GLN A 71 3.10 14.14 8.90
CA GLN A 71 3.93 15.02 9.71
C GLN A 71 4.93 15.72 8.78
N GLU A 72 4.71 17.00 8.50
CA GLU A 72 5.56 17.83 7.66
C GLU A 72 6.51 18.70 8.48
N THR A 73 6.01 19.29 9.57
CA THR A 73 6.77 20.18 10.45
C THR A 73 6.84 19.64 11.87
N PHE A 74 7.94 19.96 12.55
CA PHE A 74 8.29 19.43 13.86
C PHE A 74 8.77 20.58 14.76
N TYR A 75 8.49 20.50 16.06
CA TYR A 75 9.02 21.44 17.05
C TYR A 75 10.52 21.27 17.24
N ASP A 76 11.01 20.03 17.18
CA ASP A 76 12.44 19.78 17.05
C ASP A 76 12.91 20.23 15.67
N LYS A 77 13.70 21.32 15.67
CA LYS A 77 14.23 21.93 14.46
C LYS A 77 15.31 21.08 13.80
N GLU A 78 15.96 20.19 14.56
CA GLU A 78 17.02 19.32 14.03
C GLU A 78 16.46 18.32 13.01
N LEU A 79 15.21 17.88 13.17
CA LEU A 79 14.56 16.95 12.24
C LEU A 79 14.37 17.56 10.84
N GLY A 80 14.20 18.88 10.74
CA GLY A 80 13.95 19.59 9.50
C GLY A 80 12.57 19.30 8.87
N THR A 81 12.12 20.22 8.00
CA THR A 81 10.80 20.12 7.33
C THR A 81 10.78 19.04 6.25
N ARG A 82 9.74 18.21 6.22
CA ARG A 82 9.56 17.13 5.23
C ARG A 82 8.94 17.59 3.92
N ARG A 83 9.62 18.50 3.21
CA ARG A 83 9.16 19.04 1.92
C ARG A 83 8.77 17.95 0.92
N GLY A 84 7.65 18.10 0.23
CA GLY A 84 7.15 17.10 -0.70
C GLY A 84 6.30 15.99 -0.06
N THR A 85 6.18 15.90 1.28
CA THR A 85 5.24 14.96 1.92
C THR A 85 3.78 15.26 1.54
N ARG A 86 3.42 16.53 1.28
CA ARG A 86 2.11 16.88 0.73
C ARG A 86 1.87 16.27 -0.65
N ARG A 87 2.92 16.08 -1.46
CA ARG A 87 2.80 15.39 -2.75
C ARG A 87 2.43 13.93 -2.53
N ASP A 88 3.04 13.28 -1.56
CA ASP A 88 2.70 11.90 -1.18
C ASP A 88 1.25 11.77 -0.74
N VAL A 89 0.75 12.68 0.10
CA VAL A 89 -0.67 12.73 0.51
C VAL A 89 -1.61 12.86 -0.71
N ASN A 90 -1.29 13.77 -1.63
CA ASN A 90 -2.11 14.00 -2.83
C ASN A 90 -2.14 12.77 -3.75
N GLU A 91 -1.00 12.10 -3.94
CA GLU A 91 -0.90 10.89 -4.76
C GLU A 91 -1.65 9.72 -4.13
N LEU A 92 -1.50 9.51 -2.81
CA LEU A 92 -2.25 8.50 -2.06
C LEU A 92 -3.76 8.71 -2.20
N THR A 93 -4.20 9.95 -1.95
CA THR A 93 -5.62 10.32 -2.01
C THR A 93 -6.17 10.05 -3.41
N THR A 94 -5.50 10.55 -4.45
CA THR A 94 -5.91 10.38 -5.85
C THR A 94 -5.94 8.90 -6.25
N CYS A 95 -4.90 8.14 -5.89
CA CYS A 95 -4.77 6.73 -6.21
C CYS A 95 -5.88 5.90 -5.57
N LEU A 96 -6.11 6.07 -4.27
CA LEU A 96 -7.12 5.31 -3.52
C LEU A 96 -8.54 5.68 -3.93
N GLN A 97 -8.83 6.97 -4.17
CA GLN A 97 -10.12 7.39 -4.71
C GLN A 97 -10.39 6.79 -6.09
N ARG A 98 -9.36 6.73 -6.97
CA ARG A 98 -9.47 6.02 -8.25
C ARG A 98 -9.71 4.52 -8.08
N LEU A 99 -9.29 3.92 -6.98
CA LEU A 99 -9.59 2.54 -6.61
C LEU A 99 -10.93 2.39 -5.88
N GLY A 100 -11.69 3.46 -5.70
CA GLY A 100 -13.05 3.44 -5.15
C GLY A 100 -13.13 3.73 -3.65
N PHE A 101 -12.03 4.02 -2.96
CA PHE A 101 -12.09 4.38 -1.55
C PHE A 101 -12.67 5.77 -1.31
N ASN A 102 -13.52 5.89 -0.31
CA ASN A 102 -14.02 7.17 0.17
C ASN A 102 -13.07 7.70 1.23
N ILE A 103 -12.37 8.80 0.93
CA ILE A 103 -11.45 9.43 1.89
C ILE A 103 -12.08 10.73 2.36
N ASP A 104 -12.54 10.74 3.60
CA ASP A 104 -13.05 11.93 4.25
C ASP A 104 -11.89 12.88 4.58
N LYS A 105 -12.06 14.18 4.31
CA LYS A 105 -11.00 15.19 4.51
C LYS A 105 -10.52 15.24 5.97
N GLU A 106 -11.41 14.94 6.91
CA GLU A 106 -11.12 14.89 8.35
C GLU A 106 -10.13 13.77 8.72
N ASN A 107 -10.01 12.75 7.88
CA ASN A 107 -9.07 11.65 8.07
C ASN A 107 -7.68 11.92 7.46
N ILE A 108 -7.47 13.10 6.86
CA ILE A 108 -6.16 13.56 6.38
C ILE A 108 -5.62 14.57 7.40
N LEU A 109 -4.76 14.08 8.28
CA LEU A 109 -4.32 14.79 9.49
C LEU A 109 -2.89 15.26 9.30
N THR A 110 -2.66 16.57 9.37
CA THR A 110 -1.33 17.16 9.18
C THR A 110 -0.81 17.78 10.48
N ASP A 111 0.48 17.55 10.75
CA ASP A 111 1.23 18.15 11.87
C ASP A 111 0.49 18.01 13.21
N LYS A 112 0.21 16.75 13.58
CA LYS A 112 -0.46 16.39 14.84
C LYS A 112 0.55 16.14 15.95
N THR A 113 0.28 16.65 17.14
CA THR A 113 1.04 16.30 18.36
C THR A 113 0.86 14.82 18.71
N THR A 114 1.70 14.29 19.59
CA THR A 114 1.56 12.92 20.10
C THR A 114 0.18 12.70 20.70
N GLU A 115 -0.26 13.62 21.56
CA GLU A 115 -1.59 13.55 22.18
C GLU A 115 -2.71 13.56 21.14
N GLU A 116 -2.63 14.43 20.13
CA GLU A 116 -3.64 14.47 19.06
C GLU A 116 -3.64 13.19 18.22
N VAL A 117 -2.46 12.61 17.92
CA VAL A 117 -2.36 11.32 17.23
C VAL A 117 -3.04 10.22 18.06
N GLU A 118 -2.73 10.12 19.35
CA GLU A 118 -3.34 9.15 20.25
C GLU A 118 -4.86 9.32 20.35
N GLN A 119 -5.35 10.55 20.48
CA GLN A 119 -6.78 10.84 20.51
C GLN A 119 -7.50 10.45 19.22
N VAL A 120 -6.87 10.68 18.06
CA VAL A 120 -7.44 10.22 16.78
C VAL A 120 -7.48 8.70 16.71
N LEU A 121 -6.39 8.03 17.10
CA LEU A 121 -6.32 6.57 17.07
C LEU A 121 -7.35 5.94 18.00
N GLU A 122 -7.53 6.51 19.19
CA GLU A 122 -8.54 6.08 20.15
C GLU A 122 -9.95 6.31 19.62
N LYS A 123 -10.24 7.47 19.02
CA LYS A 123 -11.56 7.69 18.39
C LYS A 123 -11.81 6.74 17.23
N ALA A 124 -10.79 6.50 16.40
CA ALA A 124 -10.89 5.63 15.24
C ALA A 124 -11.07 4.15 15.63
N SER A 125 -10.42 3.69 16.71
CA SER A 125 -10.54 2.30 17.15
C SER A 125 -11.93 1.94 17.68
N GLN A 126 -12.71 2.94 18.13
CA GLN A 126 -14.08 2.79 18.62
C GLN A 126 -15.15 2.90 17.53
N ILE A 127 -14.79 3.18 16.28
CA ILE A 127 -15.73 3.16 15.15
C ILE A 127 -16.29 1.75 14.97
N ASP A 128 -17.58 1.63 14.68
CA ASP A 128 -18.15 0.37 14.21
C ASP A 128 -17.78 0.14 12.73
N PHE A 129 -16.83 -0.76 12.51
CA PHE A 129 -16.35 -1.06 11.17
C PHE A 129 -17.26 -2.02 10.39
N THR A 130 -18.43 -2.40 10.90
CA THR A 130 -19.35 -3.34 10.22
C THR A 130 -19.60 -2.96 8.76
N ASN A 131 -19.79 -1.68 8.47
CA ASN A 131 -20.03 -1.17 7.11
C ASN A 131 -18.76 -0.98 6.25
N TYR A 132 -17.56 -1.02 6.84
CA TYR A 132 -16.30 -0.88 6.12
C TYR A 132 -15.72 -2.24 5.78
N ASN A 133 -15.15 -2.41 4.59
CA ASN A 133 -14.58 -3.69 4.17
C ASN A 133 -13.12 -3.91 4.60
N CYS A 134 -12.40 -2.85 4.95
CA CYS A 134 -11.04 -2.91 5.47
C CYS A 134 -10.68 -1.62 6.23
N LEU A 135 -9.54 -1.65 6.92
CA LEU A 135 -8.87 -0.47 7.48
C LEU A 135 -7.53 -0.28 6.77
N ILE A 136 -7.22 0.94 6.34
CA ILE A 136 -5.90 1.29 5.83
C ILE A 136 -5.43 2.58 6.49
N LEU A 137 -4.27 2.54 7.13
CA LEU A 137 -3.65 3.69 7.78
C LEU A 137 -2.28 3.97 7.17
N PHE A 138 -2.06 5.21 6.78
CA PHE A 138 -0.75 5.72 6.33
C PHE A 138 -0.18 6.65 7.40
N PHE A 139 1.09 6.46 7.74
CA PHE A 139 1.83 7.37 8.61
C PHE A 139 3.10 7.83 7.90
N LEU A 140 3.13 9.11 7.52
CA LEU A 140 4.23 9.74 6.79
C LEU A 140 4.96 10.69 7.74
N SER A 141 6.16 10.32 8.19
CA SER A 141 6.94 11.14 9.14
C SER A 141 8.45 10.90 9.03
N HIS A 142 9.23 11.55 9.88
CA HIS A 142 10.56 11.06 10.24
C HIS A 142 10.42 9.85 11.16
N GLY A 143 11.46 9.03 11.22
CA GLY A 143 11.53 7.91 12.14
C GLY A 143 12.96 7.63 12.54
N GLU A 144 13.08 6.89 13.63
CA GLU A 144 14.35 6.50 14.23
C GLU A 144 14.46 4.97 14.29
N GLU A 145 15.56 4.49 14.85
CA GLU A 145 15.73 3.06 15.16
C GLU A 145 14.59 2.55 16.05
N LEU A 146 14.42 1.22 16.13
CA LEU A 146 13.37 0.60 16.96
C LEU A 146 11.92 0.98 16.60
N ASN A 147 11.69 1.51 15.40
CA ASN A 147 10.38 1.90 14.85
C ASN A 147 9.70 3.08 15.56
N PHE A 148 10.46 4.00 16.14
CA PHE A 148 9.90 5.29 16.57
C PHE A 148 9.53 6.14 15.36
N LEU A 149 8.37 6.78 15.44
CA LEU A 149 7.86 7.72 14.46
C LEU A 149 7.72 9.07 15.13
N HIS A 150 8.26 10.12 14.52
CA HIS A 150 8.08 11.45 15.07
C HIS A 150 6.65 11.94 14.87
N THR A 151 6.11 12.56 15.90
CA THR A 151 4.93 13.42 15.83
C THR A 151 5.42 14.87 15.87
N LYS A 152 4.52 15.85 15.86
CA LYS A 152 4.93 17.26 15.84
C LYS A 152 5.81 17.66 17.03
N ASP A 153 5.55 17.11 18.21
CA ASP A 153 6.14 17.50 19.49
C ASP A 153 6.88 16.35 20.20
N GLY A 154 6.82 15.13 19.68
CA GLY A 154 7.43 13.97 20.30
C GLY A 154 7.55 12.78 19.36
N GLN A 155 7.34 11.59 19.90
CA GLN A 155 7.49 10.32 19.19
C GLN A 155 6.43 9.31 19.65
N ILE A 156 6.11 8.37 18.78
CA ILE A 156 5.26 7.21 19.08
C ILE A 156 5.88 5.96 18.46
N LEU A 157 5.73 4.79 19.10
CA LEU A 157 6.14 3.55 18.45
C LEU A 157 5.12 3.15 17.40
N ALA A 158 5.60 2.73 16.23
CA ALA A 158 4.72 2.26 15.16
C ALA A 158 3.76 1.16 15.65
N LYS A 159 4.21 0.28 16.55
CA LYS A 159 3.40 -0.83 17.08
C LYS A 159 2.16 -0.40 17.84
N ASP A 160 2.27 0.72 18.55
CA ASP A 160 1.16 1.22 19.36
C ASP A 160 0.03 1.74 18.45
N ILE A 161 0.33 2.07 17.18
CA ILE A 161 -0.68 2.46 16.19
C ILE A 161 -1.56 1.28 15.78
N TRP A 162 -0.97 0.14 15.35
CA TRP A 162 -1.80 -0.99 14.89
C TRP A 162 -2.41 -1.78 16.04
N LEU A 163 -1.80 -1.76 17.23
CA LEU A 163 -2.35 -2.41 18.42
C LEU A 163 -3.65 -1.77 18.88
N LYS A 164 -3.84 -0.46 18.65
CA LYS A 164 -5.11 0.23 18.94
C LYS A 164 -6.31 -0.38 18.23
N PHE A 165 -6.10 -1.05 17.09
CA PHE A 165 -7.18 -1.64 16.27
C PHE A 165 -7.36 -3.15 16.47
N LYS A 166 -6.66 -3.77 17.44
CA LYS A 166 -6.74 -5.22 17.69
C LYS A 166 -8.18 -5.67 17.97
N ASP A 167 -8.86 -4.94 18.87
CA ASP A 167 -10.18 -5.29 19.39
C ASP A 167 -11.29 -4.35 18.87
N SER A 168 -11.05 -3.68 17.73
CA SER A 168 -12.01 -2.75 17.15
C SER A 168 -13.30 -3.44 16.66
N PRO A 169 -14.49 -2.91 16.98
CA PRO A 169 -15.76 -3.49 16.56
C PRO A 169 -15.89 -3.61 15.04
N GLY A 170 -16.34 -4.77 14.55
CA GLY A 170 -16.62 -4.97 13.12
C GLY A 170 -15.39 -5.11 12.21
N LEU A 171 -14.15 -5.14 12.74
CA LEU A 171 -12.91 -5.42 11.99
C LEU A 171 -12.45 -6.89 12.02
N ASN A 172 -13.09 -7.76 12.81
CA ASN A 172 -12.75 -9.18 12.81
C ASN A 172 -13.00 -9.81 11.43
N GLY A 173 -12.01 -10.55 10.91
CA GLY A 173 -12.06 -11.16 9.59
C GLY A 173 -11.87 -10.18 8.43
N LYS A 174 -11.51 -8.91 8.70
CA LYS A 174 -11.27 -7.87 7.69
C LYS A 174 -9.80 -7.44 7.69
N PRO A 175 -9.22 -7.15 6.51
CA PRO A 175 -7.82 -6.79 6.42
C PRO A 175 -7.56 -5.41 7.02
N LYS A 176 -6.47 -5.29 7.78
CA LYS A 176 -5.99 -4.05 8.39
C LYS A 176 -4.58 -3.79 7.89
N MET A 177 -4.41 -2.75 7.09
CA MET A 177 -3.13 -2.41 6.46
C MET A 177 -2.56 -1.14 7.07
N PHE A 178 -1.33 -1.22 7.58
CA PHE A 178 -0.61 -0.09 8.15
C PHE A 178 0.65 0.17 7.33
N VAL A 179 0.77 1.38 6.78
CA VAL A 179 1.85 1.77 5.87
C VAL A 179 2.65 2.90 6.48
N PHE A 180 3.92 2.63 6.77
CA PHE A 180 4.83 3.56 7.43
C PHE A 180 5.89 4.06 6.45
N GLN A 181 5.79 5.35 6.10
CA GLN A 181 6.84 6.06 5.36
C GLN A 181 7.68 6.84 6.38
N ALA A 182 8.75 6.20 6.84
CA ALA A 182 9.69 6.75 7.82
C ALA A 182 11.08 6.12 7.65
N CYS A 183 12.12 6.85 8.06
CA CYS A 183 13.48 6.29 8.16
C CYS A 183 13.56 5.36 9.38
N LYS A 184 14.55 4.45 9.40
CA LYS A 184 14.80 3.56 10.53
C LYS A 184 16.26 3.56 11.01
N GLY A 185 17.00 4.64 10.75
CA GLY A 185 18.42 4.77 11.09
C GLY A 185 19.22 5.57 10.06
N GLU A 186 20.55 5.61 10.24
CA GLU A 186 21.50 6.47 9.51
C GLU A 186 22.52 5.71 8.64
N ASN A 187 22.51 4.38 8.61
CA ASN A 187 23.58 3.59 8.01
C ASN A 187 23.45 3.51 6.47
N PHE A 188 24.47 4.02 5.78
CA PHE A 188 24.66 3.92 4.32
C PHE A 188 25.32 2.59 3.89
N THR A 189 24.92 1.45 4.47
CA THR A 189 25.65 0.18 4.31
C THR A 189 25.44 -0.53 2.95
N THR A 190 25.10 0.18 1.88
CA THR A 190 25.06 -0.41 0.53
C THR A 190 26.23 0.03 -0.36
N VAL A 191 27.39 0.34 0.24
CA VAL A 191 28.63 0.62 -0.49
C VAL A 191 29.77 -0.24 0.08
N GLY A 192 30.35 -1.10 -0.77
CA GLY A 192 31.61 -1.80 -0.50
C GLY A 192 31.44 -3.23 0.02
N ASN A 193 32.36 -4.11 -0.37
CA ASN A 193 32.43 -5.55 -0.05
C ASN A 193 32.61 -5.89 1.45
N GLU A 194 32.22 -5.01 2.37
CA GLU A 194 32.21 -5.31 3.80
C GLU A 194 30.78 -5.59 4.23
N LEU A 195 30.50 -6.86 4.56
CA LEU A 195 29.22 -7.24 5.13
C LEU A 195 28.96 -6.39 6.39
N PRO A 196 27.78 -5.73 6.51
CA PRO A 196 27.43 -5.04 7.75
C PRO A 196 27.51 -6.03 8.92
N LYS A 197 28.12 -5.60 10.04
CA LYS A 197 28.09 -6.31 11.33
C LYS A 197 26.63 -6.57 11.68
N SER A 198 26.17 -7.82 11.50
CA SER A 198 24.81 -8.28 11.79
C SER A 198 23.73 -7.28 11.33
N ALA A 199 23.43 -7.23 10.02
CA ALA A 199 22.28 -6.47 9.53
C ALA A 199 20.99 -7.06 10.12
N VAL A 200 20.53 -6.50 11.23
CA VAL A 200 19.18 -6.70 11.72
C VAL A 200 18.27 -5.98 10.73
N LEU A 201 17.50 -6.74 9.95
CA LEU A 201 16.58 -6.15 8.95
C LEU A 201 15.47 -5.33 9.61
N THR A 202 15.24 -5.59 10.90
CA THR A 202 14.06 -5.21 11.67
C THR A 202 14.26 -5.59 13.14
N PRO A 203 13.93 -4.72 14.11
CA PRO A 203 14.30 -4.97 15.49
C PRO A 203 13.49 -6.15 16.04
N SER A 204 14.12 -7.02 16.86
CA SER A 204 13.49 -8.26 17.37
C SER A 204 12.15 -8.01 18.06
N SER A 205 11.99 -6.85 18.71
CA SER A 205 10.75 -6.43 19.37
C SER A 205 9.58 -6.17 18.39
N THR A 206 9.86 -5.92 17.11
CA THR A 206 8.84 -5.75 16.06
C THR A 206 8.04 -7.02 15.82
N PHE A 207 8.63 -8.19 16.11
CA PHE A 207 8.06 -9.51 15.81
C PHE A 207 7.59 -10.25 17.04
N SER A 208 7.42 -9.57 18.19
CA SER A 208 6.85 -10.27 19.34
C SER A 208 5.48 -10.82 18.93
N PRO A 209 5.20 -12.13 19.11
CA PRO A 209 3.89 -12.71 18.86
C PRO A 209 2.76 -11.94 19.55
N ASP A 210 3.06 -11.30 20.69
CA ASP A 210 2.11 -10.47 21.44
C ASP A 210 1.59 -9.26 20.65
N TYR A 211 2.35 -8.80 19.65
CA TYR A 211 2.06 -7.59 18.89
C TYR A 211 1.45 -7.84 17.50
N LEU A 212 1.43 -9.09 17.05
CA LEU A 212 0.85 -9.49 15.78
C LEU A 212 -0.45 -10.25 16.04
N TYR A 213 -1.49 -9.91 15.29
CA TYR A 213 -2.80 -10.54 15.40
C TYR A 213 -3.36 -10.77 14.00
N ASP A 214 -4.51 -11.42 13.90
CA ASP A 214 -5.12 -11.85 12.63
C ASP A 214 -5.42 -10.69 11.67
N ASP A 215 -5.27 -10.99 10.37
CA ASP A 215 -5.66 -10.14 9.25
C ASP A 215 -4.89 -8.80 9.17
N LEU A 216 -3.63 -8.80 9.61
CA LEU A 216 -2.75 -7.63 9.65
C LEU A 216 -1.76 -7.63 8.48
N LEU A 217 -1.56 -6.46 7.88
CA LEU A 217 -0.48 -6.20 6.92
C LEU A 217 0.25 -4.91 7.32
N ILE A 218 1.49 -5.05 7.78
CA ILE A 218 2.35 -3.91 8.13
C ILE A 218 3.39 -3.74 7.02
N VAL A 219 3.50 -2.53 6.47
CA VAL A 219 4.43 -2.20 5.40
C VAL A 219 5.29 -1.03 5.83
N HIS A 220 6.61 -1.18 5.74
CA HIS A 220 7.56 -0.11 6.00
C HIS A 220 8.32 0.25 4.74
N SER A 221 8.55 1.56 4.53
CA SER A 221 9.26 2.08 3.38
C SER A 221 10.74 1.70 3.32
N SER A 222 11.35 1.35 4.46
CA SER A 222 12.77 1.00 4.56
C SER A 222 13.02 -0.02 5.68
N THR A 223 14.05 -0.84 5.51
CA THR A 223 14.60 -1.77 6.52
C THR A 223 15.30 -1.02 7.65
N GLU A 224 15.47 -1.67 8.81
CA GLU A 224 16.18 -1.08 9.94
C GLU A 224 17.61 -0.67 9.56
N GLY A 225 18.08 0.43 10.16
CA GLY A 225 19.37 1.04 9.84
C GLY A 225 19.40 1.79 8.52
N ASN A 226 18.36 1.74 7.68
CA ASN A 226 18.39 2.35 6.34
C ASN A 226 17.49 3.60 6.23
N CYS A 227 17.87 4.47 5.30
CA CYS A 227 17.15 5.70 4.97
C CYS A 227 15.89 5.42 4.12
N ALA A 228 14.89 6.29 4.23
CA ALA A 228 13.75 6.34 3.32
C ALA A 228 13.84 7.63 2.48
N PHE A 229 14.01 7.50 1.15
CA PHE A 229 14.31 8.63 0.29
C PHE A 229 13.07 9.42 -0.11
N ARG A 230 13.24 10.74 -0.15
CA ARG A 230 12.21 11.69 -0.58
C ARG A 230 12.82 12.77 -1.46
N ASN A 231 12.06 13.17 -2.47
CA ASN A 231 12.36 14.34 -3.27
C ASN A 231 11.33 15.43 -2.95
N GLN A 232 11.80 16.64 -2.69
CA GLN A 232 10.94 17.77 -2.32
C GLN A 232 9.84 18.13 -3.35
N TYR A 233 10.03 17.78 -4.63
CA TYR A 233 9.09 18.09 -5.71
C TYR A 233 8.23 16.89 -6.11
N THR A 234 8.81 15.68 -6.16
CA THR A 234 8.11 14.49 -6.65
C THR A 234 7.58 13.57 -5.55
N GLY A 235 7.91 13.81 -4.28
CA GLY A 235 7.50 12.95 -3.16
C GLY A 235 8.50 11.82 -2.85
N SER A 236 8.12 10.90 -1.98
CA SER A 236 8.95 9.78 -1.55
C SER A 236 8.95 8.61 -2.53
N TRP A 237 10.11 8.00 -2.75
CA TRP A 237 10.25 6.90 -3.71
C TRP A 237 9.24 5.79 -3.46
N PHE A 238 9.07 5.42 -2.19
CA PHE A 238 8.16 4.36 -1.79
C PHE A 238 6.69 4.73 -2.04
N ILE A 239 6.21 5.90 -1.61
CA ILE A 239 4.79 6.27 -1.83
C ILE A 239 4.49 6.47 -3.32
N GLN A 240 5.42 7.04 -4.08
CA GLN A 240 5.25 7.21 -5.52
C GLN A 240 5.16 5.86 -6.23
N GLU A 241 6.05 4.91 -5.94
CA GLU A 241 5.99 3.57 -6.52
C GLU A 241 4.78 2.77 -6.03
N LEU A 242 4.35 2.95 -4.77
CA LEU A 242 3.12 2.39 -4.23
C LEU A 242 1.90 2.84 -5.04
N CYS A 243 1.74 4.15 -5.22
CA CYS A 243 0.60 4.72 -5.95
C CYS A 243 0.61 4.32 -7.43
N LYS A 244 1.78 4.28 -8.08
CA LYS A 244 1.91 3.79 -9.47
C LYS A 244 1.46 2.35 -9.61
N ASN A 245 1.94 1.45 -8.74
CA ASN A 245 1.58 0.04 -8.78
C ASN A 245 0.10 -0.19 -8.45
N PHE A 246 -0.43 0.51 -7.45
CA PHE A 246 -1.84 0.45 -7.09
C PHE A 246 -2.73 0.95 -8.23
N THR A 247 -2.36 2.04 -8.89
CA THR A 247 -3.11 2.58 -10.04
C THR A 247 -3.08 1.62 -11.24
N ALA A 248 -1.91 1.07 -11.56
CA ALA A 248 -1.73 0.21 -12.74
C ALA A 248 -2.33 -1.19 -12.56
N TYR A 249 -2.21 -1.75 -11.35
CA TYR A 249 -2.44 -3.19 -11.11
C TYR A 249 -3.43 -3.48 -9.98
N GLY A 250 -3.83 -2.50 -9.17
CA GLY A 250 -4.70 -2.70 -8.00
C GLY A 250 -6.12 -3.17 -8.30
N ARG A 251 -6.51 -3.18 -9.57
CA ARG A 251 -7.77 -3.76 -10.09
C ARG A 251 -7.68 -5.24 -10.45
N LYS A 252 -6.46 -5.78 -10.52
CA LYS A 252 -6.15 -7.12 -11.05
C LYS A 252 -5.46 -8.00 -10.02
N ASP A 253 -4.51 -7.43 -9.29
CA ASP A 253 -3.63 -8.15 -8.37
C ASP A 253 -3.98 -7.85 -6.91
N GLU A 254 -3.68 -8.81 -6.03
CA GLU A 254 -3.86 -8.66 -4.59
C GLU A 254 -2.71 -7.86 -3.97
N VAL A 255 -2.96 -7.26 -2.82
CA VAL A 255 -2.09 -6.26 -2.20
C VAL A 255 -0.67 -6.77 -1.94
N ILE A 256 -0.45 -8.02 -1.50
CA ILE A 256 0.90 -8.54 -1.27
C ILE A 256 1.70 -8.53 -2.58
N SER A 257 1.11 -9.01 -3.68
CA SER A 257 1.73 -8.96 -5.01
C SER A 257 2.04 -7.53 -5.46
N LEU A 258 1.16 -6.58 -5.14
CA LEU A 258 1.43 -5.16 -5.40
C LEU A 258 2.62 -4.66 -4.56
N ILE A 259 2.67 -4.97 -3.26
CA ILE A 259 3.78 -4.58 -2.39
C ILE A 259 5.10 -5.20 -2.86
N ILE A 260 5.10 -6.47 -3.31
CA ILE A 260 6.29 -7.10 -3.89
C ILE A 260 6.79 -6.34 -5.11
N ARG A 261 5.88 -5.88 -6.00
CA ARG A 261 6.27 -5.05 -7.15
C ARG A 261 6.84 -3.70 -6.70
N VAL A 262 6.23 -3.07 -5.69
CA VAL A 262 6.73 -1.82 -5.11
C VAL A 262 8.13 -2.03 -4.55
N THR A 263 8.37 -3.09 -3.77
CA THR A 263 9.70 -3.44 -3.24
C THR A 263 10.71 -3.57 -4.37
N LYS A 264 10.38 -4.28 -5.46
CA LYS A 264 11.25 -4.41 -6.65
C LYS A 264 11.54 -3.06 -7.31
N CYS A 265 10.54 -2.21 -7.48
CA CYS A 265 10.73 -0.88 -8.08
C CYS A 265 11.65 -0.02 -7.21
N VAL A 266 11.37 0.05 -5.91
CA VAL A 266 12.12 0.88 -4.96
C VAL A 266 13.56 0.37 -4.77
N SER A 267 13.78 -0.94 -4.70
CA SER A 267 15.12 -1.53 -4.57
C SER A 267 16.02 -1.28 -5.78
N ASN A 268 15.42 -1.04 -6.94
CA ASN A 268 16.12 -0.69 -8.17
C ASN A 268 16.39 0.81 -8.29
N ASN A 269 15.81 1.65 -7.43
CA ASN A 269 16.15 3.06 -7.37
C ASN A 269 17.53 3.24 -6.73
N PHE A 270 18.29 4.20 -7.24
CA PHE A 270 19.59 4.57 -6.73
C PHE A 270 19.78 6.08 -6.82
N THR A 271 20.46 6.66 -5.82
CA THR A 271 20.91 8.05 -5.89
C THR A 271 22.27 8.11 -6.57
N LYS A 272 22.47 9.07 -7.47
CA LYS A 272 23.80 9.44 -7.97
C LYS A 272 24.34 10.60 -7.14
N GLY A 273 25.53 10.43 -6.57
CA GLY A 273 26.30 11.48 -5.90
C GLY A 273 27.62 11.73 -6.64
N LYS A 274 28.31 12.82 -6.28
CA LYS A 274 29.69 13.05 -6.69
C LYS A 274 30.56 13.14 -5.44
N ASP A 275 31.69 12.46 -5.48
CA ASP A 275 32.73 12.60 -4.49
C ASP A 275 33.29 14.04 -4.53
N PRO A 276 33.25 14.82 -3.43
CA PRO A 276 33.73 16.20 -3.41
C PRO A 276 35.23 16.33 -3.67
N THR A 277 36.00 15.29 -3.38
CA THR A 277 37.45 15.23 -3.47
C THR A 277 37.93 14.66 -4.80
N THR A 278 37.23 13.66 -5.33
CA THR A 278 37.66 12.93 -6.54
C THR A 278 36.81 13.25 -7.77
N ASN A 279 35.72 14.00 -7.61
CA ASN A 279 34.72 14.32 -8.66
C ASN A 279 34.10 13.08 -9.34
N LEU A 280 34.36 11.87 -8.84
CA LEU A 280 33.80 10.63 -9.36
C LEU A 280 32.31 10.54 -9.01
N GLU A 281 31.50 10.23 -10.00
CA GLU A 281 30.10 9.88 -9.80
C GLU A 281 30.00 8.50 -9.15
N TYR A 282 29.28 8.41 -8.04
CA TYR A 282 28.99 7.14 -7.38
C TYR A 282 27.48 6.97 -7.16
N SER A 283 27.05 5.71 -7.08
CA SER A 283 25.67 5.32 -6.78
C SER A 283 25.60 4.83 -5.35
N ASN A 284 25.28 5.69 -4.38
CA ASN A 284 25.62 5.39 -2.98
C ASN A 284 24.47 5.00 -2.06
N ALA A 285 23.21 5.02 -2.51
CA ALA A 285 22.15 4.52 -1.65
C ALA A 285 21.02 3.80 -2.38
N LYS A 286 20.67 2.64 -1.84
CA LYS A 286 19.47 1.87 -2.18
C LYS A 286 18.47 1.94 -1.03
N GLN A 287 17.22 1.68 -1.34
CA GLN A 287 16.14 1.59 -0.36
C GLN A 287 15.45 0.25 -0.50
N MET A 288 15.26 -0.47 0.60
CA MET A 288 14.57 -1.75 0.62
C MET A 288 13.31 -1.65 1.49
N PRO A 289 12.12 -1.52 0.89
CA PRO A 289 10.87 -1.67 1.63
C PRO A 289 10.71 -3.11 2.10
N PHE A 290 10.03 -3.30 3.22
CA PHE A 290 9.69 -4.63 3.71
C PHE A 290 8.27 -4.62 4.28
N PHE A 291 7.68 -5.80 4.43
CA PHE A 291 6.36 -5.97 5.01
C PHE A 291 6.26 -7.23 5.85
N ILE A 292 5.30 -7.23 6.76
CA ILE A 292 4.91 -8.36 7.62
C ILE A 292 3.43 -8.60 7.38
N SER A 293 3.03 -9.85 7.21
CA SER A 293 1.64 -10.22 6.92
C SER A 293 1.19 -11.39 7.78
N THR A 294 0.05 -11.22 8.45
CA THR A 294 -0.77 -12.28 9.04
C THR A 294 -2.12 -12.39 8.31
N LEU A 295 -2.22 -11.84 7.09
CA LEU A 295 -3.40 -11.97 6.25
C LEU A 295 -3.72 -13.45 5.98
N ARG A 296 -4.98 -13.84 6.14
CA ARG A 296 -5.46 -15.22 5.92
C ARG A 296 -6.09 -15.44 4.55
N LYS A 297 -6.37 -14.36 3.82
CA LYS A 297 -6.99 -14.37 2.49
C LYS A 297 -6.33 -13.32 1.58
N LYS A 298 -6.54 -13.44 0.27
CA LYS A 298 -6.11 -12.45 -0.72
C LYS A 298 -6.87 -11.14 -0.50
N PHE A 299 -6.12 -10.07 -0.26
CA PHE A 299 -6.67 -8.74 -0.07
C PHE A 299 -6.65 -7.98 -1.40
N TYR A 300 -7.81 -7.77 -2.00
CA TYR A 300 -7.98 -6.93 -3.19
C TYR A 300 -8.51 -5.55 -2.81
N LEU A 301 -7.98 -4.51 -3.44
CA LEU A 301 -8.37 -3.11 -3.19
C LEU A 301 -9.71 -2.73 -3.86
N ASN A 302 -10.17 -3.49 -4.86
CA ASN A 302 -11.38 -3.18 -5.63
C ASN A 302 -12.01 -4.45 -6.23
N ARG A 303 -13.36 -4.52 -6.26
CA ARG A 303 -14.11 -5.50 -7.07
C ARG A 303 -14.40 -4.95 -8.47
N THR A 304 -13.87 -5.63 -9.47
CA THR A 304 -13.96 -5.21 -10.88
C THR A 304 -14.76 -6.19 -11.72
N LYS A 305 -15.38 -5.70 -12.80
CA LYS A 305 -16.15 -6.54 -13.72
C LYS A 305 -15.24 -7.53 -14.45
N GLU A 306 -14.02 -7.11 -14.74
CA GLU A 306 -12.98 -7.95 -15.34
C GLU A 306 -12.65 -9.14 -14.45
N ARG A 307 -12.49 -8.91 -13.14
CA ARG A 307 -12.26 -10.00 -12.18
C ARG A 307 -13.49 -10.92 -12.06
N ASP A 308 -14.69 -10.35 -11.99
CA ASP A 308 -15.93 -11.13 -11.95
C ASP A 308 -16.04 -12.09 -13.15
N ALA A 309 -15.70 -11.61 -14.36
CA ALA A 309 -15.67 -12.44 -15.56
C ALA A 309 -14.65 -13.59 -15.46
N ILE A 310 -13.44 -13.32 -14.96
CA ILE A 310 -12.40 -14.35 -14.74
C ILE A 310 -12.90 -15.40 -13.75
N LEU A 311 -13.56 -15.00 -12.65
CA LEU A 311 -14.09 -15.92 -11.66
C LEU A 311 -15.22 -16.80 -12.22
N ARG A 312 -16.10 -16.26 -13.08
CA ARG A 312 -17.13 -17.05 -13.76
C ARG A 312 -16.54 -18.11 -14.68
N ILE A 313 -15.50 -17.74 -15.44
CA ILE A 313 -14.80 -18.68 -16.32
C ILE A 313 -14.14 -19.79 -15.49
N ALA A 314 -13.48 -19.43 -14.37
CA ALA A 314 -12.85 -20.40 -13.49
C ALA A 314 -13.87 -21.40 -12.89
N GLU A 315 -15.02 -20.92 -12.40
CA GLU A 315 -16.10 -21.76 -11.87
C GLU A 315 -16.68 -22.69 -12.95
N THR A 316 -16.88 -22.16 -14.16
CA THR A 316 -17.38 -22.96 -15.30
C THR A 316 -16.37 -24.07 -15.65
N ASN A 317 -15.07 -23.75 -15.66
CA ASN A 317 -14.02 -24.73 -15.92
C ASN A 317 -13.97 -25.81 -14.83
N GLU A 318 -14.12 -25.45 -13.55
CA GLU A 318 -14.18 -26.41 -12.44
C GLU A 318 -15.38 -27.35 -12.59
N HIS A 319 -16.55 -26.82 -12.98
CA HIS A 319 -17.73 -27.63 -13.24
C HIS A 319 -17.56 -28.59 -14.43
N ILE A 320 -16.97 -28.13 -15.54
CA ILE A 320 -16.66 -28.97 -16.70
C ILE A 320 -15.71 -30.10 -16.29
N LEU A 321 -14.62 -29.77 -15.57
CA LEU A 321 -13.65 -30.78 -15.11
C LEU A 321 -14.31 -31.83 -14.21
N LYS A 322 -15.16 -31.42 -13.28
CA LYS A 322 -15.90 -32.35 -12.41
C LYS A 322 -16.78 -33.30 -13.23
N THR A 323 -17.52 -32.76 -14.20
CA THR A 323 -18.38 -33.55 -15.09
C THR A 323 -17.57 -34.54 -15.93
N LEU A 324 -16.40 -34.13 -16.44
CA LEU A 324 -15.51 -35.02 -17.19
C LEU A 324 -14.97 -36.16 -16.32
N VAL A 325 -14.65 -35.90 -15.05
CA VAL A 325 -14.24 -36.95 -14.10
C VAL A 325 -15.38 -37.93 -13.85
N GLU A 326 -16.61 -37.45 -13.64
CA GLU A 326 -17.79 -38.29 -13.45
C GLU A 326 -18.06 -39.18 -14.67
N ILE A 327 -18.01 -38.61 -15.87
CA ILE A 327 -18.16 -39.36 -17.14
C ILE A 327 -17.06 -40.42 -17.26
N LYS A 328 -15.81 -40.07 -16.96
CA LYS A 328 -14.69 -41.02 -17.00
C LYS A 328 -14.91 -42.19 -16.03
N THR A 329 -15.32 -41.91 -14.79
CA THR A 329 -15.61 -42.96 -13.80
C THR A 329 -16.73 -43.88 -14.24
N GLN A 330 -17.78 -43.34 -14.88
CA GLN A 330 -18.86 -44.16 -15.44
C GLN A 330 -18.38 -45.03 -16.60
N LEU A 331 -17.55 -44.51 -17.50
CA LEU A 331 -16.94 -45.26 -18.60
C LEU A 331 -16.05 -46.41 -18.08
N ASP A 332 -15.20 -46.13 -17.10
CA ASP A 332 -14.32 -47.14 -16.49
C ASP A 332 -15.13 -48.28 -15.86
N HIS A 333 -16.24 -47.95 -15.19
CA HIS A 333 -17.17 -48.95 -14.64
C HIS A 333 -17.86 -49.79 -15.73
N ILE A 334 -18.26 -49.18 -16.84
CA ILE A 334 -18.86 -49.90 -17.97
C ILE A 334 -17.85 -50.87 -18.59
N LEU A 335 -16.62 -50.41 -18.84
CA LEU A 335 -15.55 -51.24 -19.41
C LEU A 335 -15.21 -52.44 -18.51
N ALA A 336 -15.09 -52.23 -17.20
CA ALA A 336 -14.84 -53.31 -16.25
C ALA A 336 -15.95 -54.39 -16.26
N ASN A 337 -17.21 -53.96 -16.36
CA ASN A 337 -18.34 -54.90 -16.44
C ASN A 337 -18.39 -55.68 -17.76
N ASP A 338 -17.98 -55.07 -18.86
CA ASP A 338 -17.90 -55.75 -20.16
C ASP A 338 -16.76 -56.77 -20.22
N ASP A 339 -15.62 -56.49 -19.59
CA ASP A 339 -14.51 -57.45 -19.47
C ASP A 339 -14.88 -58.64 -18.58
N GLU A 340 -15.59 -58.43 -17.47
CA GLU A 340 -16.14 -59.53 -16.67
C GLU A 340 -17.11 -60.42 -17.45
N LYS A 341 -17.96 -59.83 -18.30
CA LYS A 341 -18.88 -60.59 -19.15
C LYS A 341 -18.17 -61.37 -20.25
N LYS A 342 -17.04 -60.87 -20.76
CA LYS A 342 -16.21 -61.58 -21.74
C LYS A 342 -15.43 -62.75 -21.12
N HIS A 343 -15.04 -62.66 -19.86
CA HIS A 343 -14.35 -63.77 -19.17
C HIS A 343 -15.29 -64.86 -18.60
N LYS A 344 -16.60 -64.58 -18.49
CA LYS A 344 -17.61 -65.56 -18.07
C LYS A 344 -18.22 -66.36 -19.23
N LYS A 345 -17.90 -66.02 -20.48
CA LYS A 345 -18.22 -66.80 -21.69
C LYS A 345 -16.98 -67.54 -22.17
#